data_AF-A0A932KZ03-F1
#
_entry.id   AF-A0A932KZ03-F1
#
_cell.length_a   1.000
_cell.length_b   1.000
_cell.length_c   1.000
_cell.angle_alpha   90.00
_cell.angle_beta   90.00
_cell.angle_gamma   90.00
#
_symmetry.space_group_name_H-M   'P 1'
#
loop_
_entity.id
_entity.type
_entity.pdbx_description
1 polymer ?
#
loop_
_entity_poly.entity_id
_entity_poly.type
_entity_poly.pdbx_seq_one_letter_code
_entity_poly.pdbx_strand_id
1 'polypeptide(L)' 'MNPVDINLVGRTYQVACAPGEEKRLMQLSEMLEEKMLTVAKTGQGAISEVRMLLLAGLML' A
#
# COMPACT_ATOMS: atom_id res chain seq x y z
N MET A 1 -10.45 -1.20 19.11
CA MET A 1 -9.76 -1.08 17.81
C MET A 1 -9.49 -2.48 17.33
N ASN A 2 -9.97 -2.84 16.13
CA ASN A 2 -9.62 -4.11 15.50
C ASN A 2 -8.46 -3.84 14.53
N PRO A 3 -7.32 -4.52 14.68
CA PRO A 3 -6.28 -4.45 13.67
C PRO A 3 -6.76 -5.17 12.40
N VAL A 4 -6.47 -4.58 11.25
CA VAL A 4 -6.71 -5.17 9.93
C VAL A 4 -5.36 -5.44 9.29
N ASP A 5 -5.19 -6.65 8.79
CA ASP A 5 -4.01 -7.04 8.04
C ASP A 5 -4.22 -6.69 6.56
N ILE A 6 -3.37 -5.84 6.00
CA ILE A 6 -3.35 -5.49 4.57
C ILE A 6 -2.10 -6.08 3.92
N ASN A 7 -2.21 -6.50 2.66
CA ASN A 7 -1.09 -7.02 1.91
C ASN A 7 -0.72 -6.03 0.80
N LEU A 8 0.57 -5.70 0.70
CA LEU A 8 1.11 -4.78 -0.31
C LEU A 8 2.37 -5.43 -0.90
N VAL A 9 2.32 -5.82 -2.19
CA VAL A 9 3.51 -6.29 -2.95
C VAL A 9 4.29 -7.38 -2.20
N GLY A 10 3.57 -8.35 -1.62
CA GLY A 10 4.15 -9.49 -0.91
C GLY A 10 4.53 -9.24 0.55
N ARG A 11 4.18 -8.08 1.12
CA ARG A 11 4.32 -7.79 2.55
C ARG A 11 2.98 -7.54 3.23
N THR A 12 2.81 -8.16 4.40
CA THR A 12 1.67 -7.93 5.27
C THR A 12 1.97 -6.81 6.26
N TYR A 13 1.07 -5.83 6.34
CA TYR A 13 1.10 -4.74 7.30
C TYR A 13 -0.14 -4.81 8.18
N GLN A 14 0.06 -4.73 9.48
CA GLN A 14 -1.04 -4.66 10.43
C GLN A 14 -1.33 -3.19 10.75
N VAL A 15 -2.56 -2.76 10.47
CA VAL A 15 -2.98 -1.37 10.66
C VAL A 15 -4.17 -1.32 11.60
N ALA A 16 -4.08 -0.48 12.64
CA ALA A 16 -5.20 -0.22 13.52
C ALA A 16 -6.21 0.70 12.83
N CYS A 17 -7.45 0.24 12.67
CA CYS A 17 -8.52 1.06 12.11
C CYS A 17 -9.60 1.39 13.15
N ALA A 18 -10.31 2.49 12.90
CA ALA A 18 -11.54 2.80 13.62
C ALA A 18 -12.68 1.86 13.17
N PRO A 19 -13.66 1.57 14.05
CA PRO A 19 -14.83 0.77 13.67
C PRO A 19 -15.56 1.42 12.48
N GLY A 20 -15.81 0.63 11.42
CA GLY A 20 -16.46 1.10 10.20
C GLY A 20 -15.51 1.62 9.10
N GLU A 21 -14.21 1.82 9.39
CA GLU A 21 -13.24 2.23 8.38
C GLU A 21 -12.56 1.06 7.65
N GLU A 22 -12.83 -0.19 8.04
CA GLU A 22 -12.21 -1.41 7.48
C GLU A 22 -12.33 -1.45 5.94
N LYS A 23 -13.53 -1.17 5.41
CA LYS A 23 -13.78 -1.19 3.96
C LYS A 23 -13.01 -0.09 3.23
N ARG A 24 -12.93 1.11 3.83
CA ARG A 24 -12.17 2.23 3.27
C ARG A 24 -10.67 1.94 3.29
N LEU A 25 -10.18 1.31 4.37
CA LEU A 25 -8.80 0.90 4.52
C LEU A 25 -8.41 -0.14 3.46
N MET A 26 -9.27 -1.13 3.21
CA MET A 26 -9.07 -2.10 2.12
C MET A 26 -9.00 -1.41 0.75
N GLN A 27 -9.92 -0.51 0.44
CA GLN A 27 -9.90 0.24 -0.83
C GLN A 27 -8.62 1.08 -0.99
N LEU A 28 -8.18 1.75 0.09
CA LEU A 28 -6.93 2.51 0.08
C LEU A 28 -5.71 1.59 -0.12
N SER A 29 -5.72 0.39 0.46
CA SER A 29 -4.65 -0.59 0.27
C SER A 29 -4.56 -1.09 -1.18
N GLU A 30 -5.70 -1.34 -1.83
CA GLU A 30 -5.74 -1.70 -3.26
C GLU A 30 -5.21 -0.57 -4.14
N MET A 31 -5.63 0.68 -3.88
CA MET A 31 -5.13 1.84 -4.62
C MET A 31 -3.62 2.02 -4.43
N LEU A 32 -3.12 1.85 -3.20
CA LEU A 32 -1.71 1.96 -2.90
C LEU A 32 -0.89 0.87 -3.61
N GLU A 33 -1.39 -0.36 -3.65
CA GLU A 33 -0.76 -1.48 -4.38
C GLU A 33 -0.69 -1.21 -5.89
N GLU A 34 -1.78 -0.70 -6.50
CA GLU A 34 -1.79 -0.30 -7.91
C GLU A 34 -0.71 0.76 -8.22
N LYS A 35 -0.54 1.73 -7.31
CA LYS A 35 0.49 2.77 -7.45
C LYS A 35 1.89 2.19 -7.31
N MET A 36 2.13 1.28 -6.38
CA MET A 36 3.42 0.58 -6.27
C MET A 36 3.78 -0.17 -7.54
N LEU A 37 2.82 -0.91 -8.12
CA LEU A 37 3.00 -1.61 -9.39
C LEU A 37 3.29 -0.65 -10.55
N THR A 38 2.71 0.55 -10.53
CA THR A 38 2.99 1.60 -11.51
C THR A 38 4.42 2.15 -11.36
N VAL A 39 4.88 2.39 -10.13
CA VAL A 39 6.29 2.77 -9.86
C VAL A 39 7.25 1.66 -10.30
N ALA A 40 6.91 0.40 -10.02
CA ALA A 40 7.72 -0.75 -10.41
C ALA A 40 7.89 -0.85 -11.94
N LYS A 41 6.84 -0.53 -12.71
CA LYS A 41 6.87 -0.53 -14.18
C LYS A 41 7.61 0.66 -14.79
N THR A 42 7.57 1.82 -14.12
CA THR A 42 8.15 3.08 -14.63
C THR A 42 9.60 3.30 -14.16
N GLY A 43 10.02 2.61 -13.10
CA GLY A 43 11.37 2.65 -12.57
C GLY A 43 12.40 2.03 -13.52
N GLN A 44 13.43 2.79 -13.86
CA GLN A 44 14.63 2.23 -14.49
C GLN A 44 15.49 1.56 -13.43
N GLY A 45 15.48 0.22 -13.39
CA GLY A 45 16.28 -0.59 -12.47
C GLY A 45 15.54 -1.04 -11.20
N ALA A 46 16.21 -1.83 -10.37
CA ALA A 46 15.62 -2.38 -9.15
C ALA A 46 15.40 -1.27 -8.09
N ILE A 47 14.16 -0.78 -7.98
CA ILE A 47 13.75 0.10 -6.89
C ILE A 47 13.49 -0.75 -5.64
N SER A 48 14.10 -0.36 -4.52
CA SER A 48 13.81 -0.97 -3.22
C SER A 48 12.34 -0.77 -2.84
N GLU A 49 11.72 -1.78 -2.25
CA GLU A 49 10.32 -1.79 -1.81
C GLU A 49 9.94 -0.57 -0.96
N VAL A 50 10.84 -0.11 -0.08
CA VAL A 50 10.64 1.09 0.76
C VAL A 50 10.51 2.36 -0.08
N ARG A 51 11.27 2.48 -1.17
CA ARG A 51 11.18 3.62 -2.09
C ARG A 51 9.91 3.54 -2.94
N MET A 52 9.48 2.34 -3.32
CA MET A 52 8.19 2.16 -4.01
C MET A 52 7.02 2.58 -3.12
N LEU A 53 7.02 2.19 -1.84
CA LEU A 53 6.07 2.66 -0.82
C LEU A 53 6.00 4.18 -0.74
N LEU A 54 7.16 4.83 -0.61
CA LEU A 54 7.24 6.28 -0.51
C LEU A 54 6.67 6.97 -1.77
N LEU A 55 7.07 6.51 -2.97
CA LEU A 55 6.61 7.08 -4.23
C LEU A 55 5.12 6.83 -4.46
N ALA A 56 4.62 5.64 -4.11
CA ALA A 56 3.21 5.31 -4.20
C ALA A 56 2.35 6.20 -3.29
N GLY A 57 2.81 6.46 -2.06
CA GLY A 57 2.14 7.36 -1.12
C GLY A 57 2.12 8.83 -1.57
N LEU A 58 3.11 9.28 -2.33
CA LEU A 58 3.13 10.64 -2.90
C LEU A 58 2.18 10.84 -4.10
N MET A 59 1.63 9.75 -4.65
CA MET A 59 0.71 9.79 -5.80
C MET A 59 -0.78 9.71 -5.41
N LEU A 60 -1.08 9.61 -4.12
CA LEU A 60 -2.44 9.57 -3.56
C LEU A 60 -2.83 10.95 -3.02
#